data_AF-A0A3L8BCC2-F1
#
_entry.id   AF-A0A3L8BCC2-F1
#
_cell.length_a   1.000
_cell.length_b   1.000
_cell.length_c   1.000
_cell.angle_alpha   90.00
_cell.angle_beta   90.00
_cell.angle_gamma   90.00
#
_symmetry.space_group_name_H-M   'P 1'
#
loop_
_entity.id
_entity.type
_entity.pdbx_description
1 polymer ?
#
loop_
_entity_poly.entity_id
_entity_poly.type
_entity_poly.pdbx_seq_one_letter_code
_entity_poly.pdbx_strand_id
1 'polypeptide(L)'
;MDVYTTEEQQIEAIKKWWQTNGNSVLIGIALAIAAVLGYQTWNQNKQANSEAAAVLYGQVVEAATQADQNRLQGNSEELEGQLATLTHLGEQLKTDFSNSEYAVFGALMLAKEAMLGAKPEEAETQLRWAMEHTVSDATRLIANLRLVRVLAAQEQYDA
;
A
#
# COMPACT_ATOMS: atom_id res chain seq x y z
N MET A 1 -54.07 32.94 10.90
CA MET A 1 -53.65 31.85 11.81
C MET A 1 -54.50 30.65 11.42
N ASP A 2 -54.04 29.83 10.47
CA ASP A 2 -54.72 28.56 10.19
C ASP A 2 -54.20 27.54 11.18
N VAL A 3 -54.85 27.53 12.34
CA VAL A 3 -54.70 26.53 13.39
C VAL A 3 -55.82 25.54 13.13
N TYR A 4 -55.47 24.25 12.99
CA TYR A 4 -56.33 23.09 12.68
C TYR A 4 -56.55 22.76 11.19
N THR A 5 -55.50 22.31 10.50
CA THR A 5 -55.70 21.28 9.48
C THR A 5 -56.17 20.01 10.20
N THR A 6 -57.35 19.51 9.84
CA THR A 6 -57.85 18.23 10.40
C THR A 6 -56.88 17.10 10.04
N GLU A 7 -56.81 16.05 10.86
CA GLU A 7 -55.92 14.89 10.62
C GLU A 7 -56.10 14.34 9.21
N GLU A 8 -57.33 14.34 8.71
CA GLU A 8 -57.69 13.89 7.36
C GLU A 8 -57.04 14.74 6.26
N GLN A 9 -57.04 16.07 6.40
CA GLN A 9 -56.40 16.99 5.45
C GLN A 9 -54.86 16.88 5.48
N GLN A 10 -54.27 16.62 6.65
CA GLN A 10 -52.82 16.39 6.75
C GLN A 10 -52.42 15.09 6.05
N ILE A 11 -53.21 14.02 6.22
CA ILE A 11 -52.99 12.73 5.56
C ILE A 11 -53.12 12.87 4.03
N GLU A 12 -54.12 13.58 3.54
CA GLU A 12 -54.29 13.83 2.10
C GLU A 12 -53.12 14.63 1.51
N ALA A 13 -52.63 15.65 2.23
CA ALA A 13 -51.49 16.44 1.81
C ALA A 13 -50.21 15.59 1.68
N ILE A 14 -49.93 14.72 2.66
CA ILE A 14 -48.79 13.79 2.61
C ILE A 14 -48.94 12.80 1.45
N LYS A 15 -50.13 12.21 1.25
CA LYS A 15 -50.39 11.30 0.12
C LYS A 15 -50.13 11.97 -1.21
N LYS A 16 -50.62 13.20 -1.41
CA LYS A 16 -50.43 13.95 -2.65
C LYS A 16 -48.97 14.32 -2.89
N TRP A 17 -48.26 14.73 -1.84
CA TRP A 17 -46.83 14.99 -1.93
C TRP A 17 -46.05 13.73 -2.31
N TRP A 18 -46.36 12.59 -1.71
CA TRP A 18 -45.73 11.31 -2.01
C TRP A 18 -46.04 10.82 -3.42
N GLN A 19 -47.29 10.94 -3.89
CA GLN A 19 -47.62 10.61 -5.29
C GLN A 19 -46.83 11.45 -6.30
N THR A 20 -46.49 12.69 -5.94
CA THR A 20 -45.76 13.61 -6.81
C THR A 20 -44.24 13.39 -6.74
N ASN A 21 -43.69 13.17 -5.54
CA ASN A 21 -42.24 13.18 -5.28
C ASN A 21 -41.65 11.82 -4.88
N GLY A 22 -42.49 10.81 -4.61
CA GLY A 22 -42.08 9.52 -4.07
C GLY A 22 -41.03 8.82 -4.93
N ASN A 23 -41.15 8.89 -6.27
CA ASN A 23 -40.12 8.36 -7.17
C ASN A 23 -38.78 9.07 -6.99
N SER A 24 -38.76 10.40 -6.89
CA SER A 24 -37.52 11.18 -6.68
C SER A 24 -36.89 10.88 -5.32
N VAL A 25 -37.70 10.72 -4.27
CA VAL A 25 -37.23 10.32 -2.93
C VAL A 25 -36.61 8.91 -2.99
N LEU A 26 -37.29 7.95 -3.62
CA LEU A 26 -36.78 6.59 -3.78
C LEU A 26 -35.47 6.55 -4.58
N ILE A 27 -35.37 7.33 -5.67
CA ILE A 27 -34.14 7.46 -6.45
C ILE A 27 -33.02 8.06 -5.59
N GLY A 28 -33.31 9.11 -4.82
CA GLY A 28 -32.34 9.73 -3.92
C GLY A 28 -31.82 8.76 -2.87
N ILE A 29 -32.71 7.96 -2.26
CA ILE A 29 -32.34 6.91 -1.31
C ILE A 29 -31.48 5.85 -1.99
N ALA A 30 -31.87 5.37 -3.18
CA ALA A 30 -31.12 4.34 -3.91
C ALA A 30 -29.70 4.83 -4.27
N LEU A 31 -29.57 6.08 -4.72
CA LEU A 31 -28.28 6.71 -5.01
C LEU A 31 -27.40 6.83 -3.76
N ALA A 32 -27.99 7.22 -2.63
CA ALA A 32 -27.26 7.31 -1.36
C ALA A 32 -26.75 5.94 -0.91
N ILE A 33 -27.56 4.88 -1.01
CA ILE A 33 -27.16 3.51 -0.69
C ILE A 33 -26.03 3.06 -1.62
N ALA A 34 -26.15 3.29 -2.92
CA ALA A 34 -25.13 2.92 -3.90
C ALA A 34 -23.79 3.63 -3.62
N ALA A 35 -23.82 4.91 -3.25
CA ALA A 35 -22.62 5.66 -2.90
C ALA A 35 -21.93 5.10 -1.65
N VAL A 36 -22.70 4.78 -0.60
CA VAL A 36 -22.14 4.21 0.65
C VAL A 36 -21.54 2.84 0.40
N LEU A 37 -22.26 1.94 -0.27
CA LEU A 37 -21.76 0.60 -0.58
C LEU A 37 -20.53 0.66 -1.49
N GLY A 38 -20.55 1.52 -2.51
CA GLY A 38 -19.40 1.74 -3.39
C GLY A 38 -18.15 2.19 -2.63
N TYR A 39 -18.30 3.18 -1.73
CA TYR A 39 -17.20 3.65 -0.89
C TYR A 39 -16.69 2.57 0.07
N GLN A 40 -17.61 1.82 0.71
CA GLN A 40 -17.26 0.76 1.65
C GLN A 40 -16.47 -0.36 0.96
N THR A 41 -16.94 -0.83 -0.21
CA THR A 41 -16.24 -1.86 -0.99
C THR A 41 -14.86 -1.37 -1.44
N TRP A 42 -14.75 -0.12 -1.90
CA TRP A 42 -13.46 0.46 -2.27
C TRP A 42 -12.48 0.48 -1.10
N ASN A 43 -12.93 0.91 0.08
CA ASN A 43 -12.09 0.97 1.27
C ASN A 43 -11.69 -0.43 1.78
N GLN A 44 -12.60 -1.40 1.74
CA GLN A 44 -12.30 -2.79 2.09
C GLN A 44 -11.25 -3.39 1.16
N ASN A 45 -11.36 -3.18 -0.16
CA ASN A 45 -10.36 -3.65 -1.11
C ASN A 45 -8.99 -3.01 -0.86
N LYS A 46 -8.94 -1.71 -0.57
CA LYS A 46 -7.70 -1.01 -0.22
C LYS A 46 -7.05 -1.59 1.04
N GLN A 47 -7.86 -1.87 2.07
CA GLN A 47 -7.39 -2.47 3.31
C GLN A 47 -6.87 -3.90 3.10
N ALA A 48 -7.64 -4.75 2.43
CA ALA A 48 -7.25 -6.13 2.14
C ALA A 48 -5.95 -6.19 1.32
N ASN A 49 -5.77 -5.28 0.35
CA ASN A 49 -4.54 -5.17 -0.42
C ASN A 49 -3.34 -4.78 0.46
N SER A 50 -3.54 -3.85 1.40
CA SER A 50 -2.50 -3.46 2.36
C SER A 50 -2.14 -4.59 3.32
N GLU A 51 -3.13 -5.35 3.79
CA GLU A 51 -2.92 -6.49 4.68
C GLU A 51 -2.15 -7.62 3.98
N ALA A 52 -2.51 -7.94 2.74
CA ALA A 52 -1.79 -8.92 1.93
C ALA A 52 -0.32 -8.50 1.69
N ALA A 53 -0.08 -7.23 1.36
CA ALA A 53 1.26 -6.68 1.21
C ALA A 53 2.07 -6.75 2.54
N ALA A 54 1.42 -6.49 3.67
CA ALA A 54 2.06 -6.55 4.99
C ALA A 54 2.49 -7.99 5.35
N VAL A 55 1.67 -8.99 5.04
CA VAL A 55 2.00 -10.41 5.25
C VAL A 55 3.24 -10.79 4.43
N LEU A 56 3.25 -10.45 3.15
CA LEU A 56 4.38 -10.75 2.26
C LEU A 56 5.66 -10.03 2.71
N TYR A 57 5.54 -8.77 3.15
CA TYR A 57 6.67 -8.04 3.76
C TYR A 57 7.18 -8.70 5.04
N GLY A 58 6.29 -9.26 5.88
CA GLY A 58 6.69 -10.04 7.04
C GLY A 58 7.60 -11.21 6.67
N GLN A 59 7.30 -11.90 5.57
CA GLN A 59 8.13 -12.99 5.05
C GLN A 59 9.48 -12.49 4.49
N VAL A 60 9.51 -11.31 3.86
CA VAL A 60 10.77 -10.64 3.46
C VAL A 60 11.66 -10.39 4.68
N VAL A 61 11.09 -9.85 5.77
CA VAL A 61 11.83 -9.58 7.02
C VAL A 61 12.34 -10.88 7.65
N GLU A 62 11.53 -11.93 7.64
CA GLU A 62 11.94 -13.25 8.14
C GLU A 62 13.11 -13.81 7.33
N ALA A 63 13.01 -13.85 6.00
CA ALA A 63 14.08 -14.32 5.13
C ALA A 63 15.37 -13.49 5.30
N ALA A 64 15.25 -12.16 5.43
CA ALA A 64 16.39 -11.28 5.73
C ALA A 64 17.02 -11.59 7.09
N THR A 65 16.22 -11.87 8.11
CA THR A 65 16.71 -12.23 9.44
C THR A 65 17.43 -13.57 9.43
N GLN A 66 16.88 -14.57 8.73
CA GLN A 66 17.52 -15.88 8.57
C GLN A 66 18.81 -15.79 7.75
N ALA A 67 18.83 -14.97 6.69
CA ALA A 67 20.05 -14.67 5.93
C ALA A 67 21.13 -14.04 6.83
N ASP A 68 20.78 -13.02 7.62
CA ASP A 68 21.71 -12.39 8.56
C ASP A 68 22.27 -13.41 9.57
N GLN A 69 21.44 -14.33 10.09
CA GLN A 69 21.89 -15.40 11.00
C GLN A 69 22.82 -16.42 10.33
N ASN A 70 22.47 -16.93 9.14
CA ASN A 70 23.29 -17.90 8.40
C ASN A 70 24.63 -17.30 7.98
N ARG A 71 24.66 -16.00 7.62
CA ARG A 71 25.88 -15.26 7.31
C ARG A 71 26.84 -15.23 8.51
N LEU A 72 26.33 -15.04 9.73
CA LEU A 72 27.14 -15.04 10.95
C LEU A 72 27.63 -16.45 11.34
N GLN A 73 26.85 -17.48 11.03
CA GLN A 73 27.18 -18.87 11.33
C GLN A 73 28.11 -19.52 10.29
N GLY A 74 28.29 -18.88 9.12
CA GLY A 74 29.07 -19.42 8.02
C GLY A 74 28.35 -20.53 7.23
N ASN A 75 27.02 -20.60 7.35
CA ASN A 75 26.19 -21.59 6.66
C ASN A 75 25.86 -21.12 5.25
N SER A 76 26.82 -21.23 4.33
CA SER A 76 26.71 -20.65 2.98
C SER A 76 25.55 -21.19 2.15
N GLU A 77 25.23 -22.48 2.24
CA GLU A 77 24.14 -23.11 1.47
C GLU A 77 22.77 -22.57 1.90
N GLU A 78 22.53 -22.52 3.20
CA GLU A 78 21.28 -21.98 3.76
C GLU A 78 21.19 -20.47 3.54
N LEU A 79 22.31 -19.75 3.61
CA LEU A 79 22.37 -18.33 3.26
C LEU A 79 21.85 -18.09 1.84
N GLU A 80 22.39 -18.80 0.84
CA GLU A 80 21.99 -18.61 -0.56
C GLU A 80 20.49 -18.84 -0.77
N GLY A 81 19.92 -19.88 -0.16
CA GLY A 81 18.48 -20.14 -0.19
C GLY A 81 17.63 -19.01 0.42
N GLN A 82 18.08 -18.43 1.54
CA GLN A 82 17.39 -17.30 2.17
C GLN A 82 17.50 -16.02 1.34
N LEU A 83 18.64 -15.78 0.69
CA LEU A 83 18.83 -14.62 -0.20
C LEU A 83 17.95 -14.72 -1.46
N ALA A 84 17.84 -15.91 -2.04
CA ALA A 84 16.93 -16.16 -3.16
C ALA A 84 15.47 -15.92 -2.75
N THR A 85 15.07 -16.40 -1.57
CA THR A 85 13.72 -16.20 -1.02
C THR A 85 13.43 -14.72 -0.77
N LEU A 86 14.34 -14.00 -0.12
CA LEU A 86 14.25 -12.56 0.10
C LEU A 86 14.07 -11.81 -1.22
N THR A 87 14.90 -12.13 -2.22
CA THR A 87 14.85 -11.51 -3.54
C THR A 87 13.51 -11.75 -4.23
N HIS A 88 13.05 -13.00 -4.24
CA HIS A 88 11.78 -13.38 -4.83
C HIS A 88 10.60 -12.65 -4.19
N LEU A 89 10.49 -12.70 -2.86
CA LEU A 89 9.40 -12.07 -2.13
C LEU A 89 9.43 -10.54 -2.26
N GLY A 90 10.63 -9.94 -2.25
CA GLY A 90 10.80 -8.51 -2.42
C GLY A 90 10.36 -8.02 -3.80
N GLU A 91 10.75 -8.73 -4.87
CA GLU A 91 10.33 -8.40 -6.23
C GLU A 91 8.84 -8.69 -6.48
N GLN A 92 8.31 -9.76 -5.88
CA GLN A 92 6.88 -10.02 -5.89
C GLN A 92 6.11 -8.88 -5.22
N LEU A 93 6.57 -8.40 -4.06
CA LEU A 93 5.93 -7.30 -3.35
C LEU A 93 5.92 -6.01 -4.19
N LYS A 94 7.02 -5.72 -4.89
CA LYS A 94 7.11 -4.59 -5.82
C LYS A 94 6.16 -4.71 -7.01
N THR A 95 5.97 -5.93 -7.54
CA THR A 95 5.15 -6.18 -8.73
C THR A 95 3.66 -6.19 -8.39
N ASP A 96 3.28 -6.95 -7.36
CA ASP A 96 1.89 -7.22 -7.01
C ASP A 96 1.30 -6.08 -6.17
N PHE A 97 2.14 -5.35 -5.42
CA PHE A 97 1.71 -4.34 -4.45
C PHE A 97 2.45 -3.00 -4.59
N SER A 98 2.80 -2.60 -5.82
CA SER A 98 3.57 -1.37 -6.11
C SER A 98 3.06 -0.08 -5.45
N ASN A 99 1.74 0.03 -5.21
CA ASN A 99 1.11 1.17 -4.56
C ASN A 99 1.13 1.11 -3.01
N SER A 100 1.76 0.10 -2.43
CA SER A 100 1.86 -0.11 -0.99
C SER A 100 3.19 0.36 -0.45
N GLU A 101 3.19 1.03 0.69
CA GLU A 101 4.44 1.43 1.38
C GLU A 101 5.25 0.19 1.80
N TYR A 102 4.60 -0.97 2.00
CA TYR A 102 5.31 -2.23 2.23
C TYR A 102 6.19 -2.63 1.05
N ALA A 103 5.76 -2.38 -0.19
CA ALA A 103 6.58 -2.63 -1.38
C ALA A 103 7.84 -1.75 -1.42
N VAL A 104 7.71 -0.49 -1.00
CA VAL A 104 8.85 0.41 -0.80
C VAL A 104 9.80 -0.16 0.24
N PHE A 105 9.30 -0.64 1.37
CA PHE A 105 10.15 -1.27 2.39
C PHE A 105 10.83 -2.55 1.90
N GLY A 106 10.15 -3.33 1.05
CA GLY A 106 10.74 -4.46 0.33
C GLY A 106 11.92 -4.03 -0.54
N ALA A 107 11.73 -3.01 -1.38
CA ALA A 107 12.81 -2.45 -2.19
C ALA A 107 13.98 -1.93 -1.34
N LEU A 108 13.72 -1.28 -0.21
CA LEU A 108 14.77 -0.85 0.72
C LEU A 108 15.54 -2.02 1.34
N MET A 109 14.89 -3.18 1.55
CA MET A 109 15.54 -4.40 2.03
C MET A 109 16.40 -5.03 0.93
N LEU A 110 15.87 -5.11 -0.30
CA LEU A 110 16.62 -5.57 -1.47
C LEU A 110 17.87 -4.72 -1.70
N ALA A 111 17.75 -3.40 -1.58
CA ALA A 111 18.89 -2.50 -1.68
C ALA A 111 19.97 -2.76 -0.62
N LYS A 112 19.57 -3.03 0.63
CA LYS A 112 20.50 -3.41 1.71
C LYS A 112 21.23 -4.69 1.33
N GLU A 113 20.51 -5.71 0.88
CA GLU A 113 21.11 -7.00 0.54
C GLU A 113 22.04 -6.91 -0.67
N ALA A 114 21.67 -6.14 -1.69
CA ALA A 114 22.52 -5.87 -2.84
C ALA A 114 23.86 -5.22 -2.42
N MET A 115 23.84 -4.29 -1.48
CA MET A 115 25.09 -3.71 -0.92
C MET A 115 25.93 -4.73 -0.15
N LEU A 116 25.30 -5.63 0.62
CA LEU A 116 26.02 -6.71 1.31
C LEU A 116 26.64 -7.71 0.32
N GLY A 117 25.97 -7.95 -0.80
CA GLY A 117 26.44 -8.78 -1.90
C GLY A 117 27.44 -8.11 -2.85
N ALA A 118 27.92 -6.90 -2.54
CA ALA A 118 28.81 -6.10 -3.39
C ALA A 118 28.24 -5.81 -4.80
N LYS A 119 26.93 -5.53 -4.88
CA LYS A 119 26.20 -5.16 -6.11
C LYS A 119 25.59 -3.75 -5.99
N PRO A 120 26.42 -2.69 -6.02
CA PRO A 120 25.93 -1.33 -5.78
C PRO A 120 24.95 -0.83 -6.86
N GLU A 121 25.06 -1.29 -8.11
CA GLU A 121 24.15 -0.90 -9.20
C GLU A 121 22.72 -1.45 -9.00
N GLU A 122 22.61 -2.69 -8.50
CA GLU A 122 21.32 -3.25 -8.08
C GLU A 122 20.75 -2.45 -6.90
N ALA A 123 21.59 -2.10 -5.92
CA ALA A 123 21.14 -1.32 -4.76
C ALA A 123 20.60 0.05 -5.18
N GLU A 124 21.29 0.75 -6.08
CA GLU A 124 20.83 2.02 -6.65
C GLU A 124 19.47 1.87 -7.34
N THR A 125 19.31 0.85 -8.17
CA THR A 125 18.05 0.56 -8.88
C THR A 125 16.88 0.44 -7.89
N GLN A 126 17.07 -0.32 -6.81
CA GLN A 126 16.06 -0.51 -5.79
C GLN A 126 15.75 0.78 -5.00
N LEU A 127 16.77 1.60 -4.70
CA LEU A 127 16.59 2.85 -3.96
C LEU A 127 15.87 3.92 -4.79
N ARG A 128 16.20 4.04 -6.09
CA ARG A 128 15.49 4.94 -6.99
C ARG A 128 14.03 4.53 -7.16
N TRP A 129 13.78 3.23 -7.32
CA TRP A 129 12.42 2.68 -7.35
C TRP A 129 11.65 3.04 -6.07
N ALA A 130 12.26 2.85 -4.89
CA ALA A 130 11.65 3.19 -3.61
C ALA A 130 11.30 4.68 -3.50
N MET A 131 12.16 5.58 -3.98
CA MET A 131 11.91 7.02 -3.99
C MET A 131 10.77 7.43 -4.94
N GLU A 132 10.62 6.73 -6.06
CA GLU A 132 9.54 6.97 -7.03
C GLU A 132 8.18 6.53 -6.49
N HIS A 133 8.13 5.44 -5.72
CA HIS A 133 6.88 4.80 -5.30
C HIS A 133 6.42 5.18 -3.88
N THR A 134 7.30 5.74 -3.05
CA THR A 134 6.91 6.17 -1.69
C THR A 134 6.10 7.46 -1.69
N VAL A 135 5.06 7.48 -0.86
CA VAL A 135 4.27 8.69 -0.54
C VAL A 135 4.74 9.37 0.75
N SER A 136 5.73 8.78 1.44
CA SER A 136 6.28 9.27 2.70
C SER A 136 7.56 10.06 2.46
N ASP A 137 7.55 11.36 2.78
CA ASP A 137 8.74 12.21 2.69
C ASP A 137 9.88 11.68 3.57
N ALA A 138 9.56 11.12 4.74
CA ALA A 138 10.54 10.52 5.63
C ALA A 138 11.20 9.28 5.00
N THR A 139 10.39 8.40 4.37
CA THR A 139 10.92 7.21 3.67
C THR A 139 11.77 7.65 2.46
N ARG A 140 11.32 8.66 1.72
CA ARG A 140 12.05 9.23 0.58
C ARG A 140 13.42 9.77 1.01
N LEU A 141 13.49 10.47 2.15
CA LEU A 141 14.74 10.96 2.71
C LEU A 141 15.69 9.82 3.09
N ILE A 142 15.16 8.75 3.70
CA ILE A 142 15.96 7.56 4.04
C ILE A 142 16.51 6.89 2.78
N ALA A 143 15.68 6.73 1.75
CA ALA A 143 16.08 6.15 0.48
C ALA A 143 17.16 6.99 -0.20
N ASN A 144 17.00 8.32 -0.23
CA ASN A 144 17.98 9.25 -0.77
C ASN A 144 19.32 9.18 -0.01
N LEU A 145 19.29 9.21 1.32
CA LEU A 145 20.51 9.10 2.13
C LEU A 145 21.26 7.79 1.86
N ARG A 146 20.53 6.69 1.71
CA ARG A 146 21.13 5.39 1.34
C ARG A 146 21.69 5.44 -0.08
N LEU A 147 20.98 6.05 -1.03
CA LEU A 147 21.41 6.18 -2.42
C LEU A 147 22.72 6.97 -2.52
N VAL A 148 22.88 8.07 -1.78
CA VAL A 148 24.14 8.82 -1.73
C VAL A 148 25.31 7.95 -1.28
N ARG A 149 25.10 7.06 -0.30
CA ARG A 149 26.16 6.11 0.13
C ARG A 149 26.49 5.08 -0.94
N VAL A 150 25.48 4.63 -1.69
CA VAL A 150 25.67 3.72 -2.83
C VAL A 150 26.47 4.42 -3.92
N LEU A 151 26.10 5.64 -4.31
CA LEU A 151 26.81 6.43 -5.33
C LEU A 151 28.25 6.73 -4.91
N ALA A 152 28.48 7.06 -3.63
CA ALA A 152 29.83 7.24 -3.10
C ALA A 152 30.67 5.95 -3.17
N ALA A 153 30.07 4.78 -2.92
CA ALA A 153 30.75 3.49 -3.07
C ALA A 153 31.05 3.15 -4.55
N GLN A 154 30.28 3.71 -5.49
CA GLN A 154 30.54 3.64 -6.93
C GLN A 154 31.47 4.75 -7.44
N GLU A 155 32.01 5.62 -6.57
CA GLU A 155 32.81 6.80 -6.92
C GLU A 155 32.08 7.83 -7.81
N GLN A 156 30.74 7.83 -7.78
CA GLN A 156 29.89 8.76 -8.51
C GLN A 156 29.53 9.97 -7.63
N TYR A 157 30.45 10.93 -7.51
CA TYR A 157 30.29 12.06 -6.59
C TYR A 157 29.43 13.22 -7.13
N ASP A 158 29.19 13.27 -8.45
CA ASP A 158 28.53 14.39 -9.14
C ASP A 158 27.04 14.12 -9.49
N ALA A 159 26.50 12.98 -9.03
CA ALA A 159 25.16 12.48 -9.37
C ALA A 159 24.02 13.02 -8.47
#